data_AF-A0A503P607-F1
#
_entry.id   AF-A0A503P607-F1
#
_cell.length_a   1.000
_cell.length_b   1.000
_cell.length_c   1.000
_cell.angle_alpha   90.00
_cell.angle_beta   90.00
_cell.angle_gamma   90.00
#
_symmetry.space_group_name_H-M   'P 1'
#
loop_
_entity.id
_entity.type
_entity.pdbx_description
1 polymer ?
#
loop_
_entity_poly.entity_id
_entity_poly.type
_entity_poly.pdbx_seq_one_letter_code
_entity_poly.pdbx_strand_id
1 'polypeptide(L)' 'MKKPFTTRLDPSVLALAERIADTERRSVTAVIEIALIEYAERRGIKKPEVSDD' A
#
# COMPACT_ATOMS: atom_id res chain seq x y z
N MET A 1 3.32 -3.64 -17.31
CA MET A 1 4.47 -4.02 -16.42
C MET A 1 4.44 -3.15 -15.15
N LYS A 2 4.54 -3.72 -13.93
CA LYS A 2 4.42 -2.91 -12.68
C LYS A 2 5.54 -1.86 -12.58
N LYS A 3 5.18 -0.59 -12.38
CA LYS A 3 6.16 0.50 -12.20
C LYS A 3 6.70 0.50 -10.76
N PRO A 4 8.02 0.63 -10.54
CA PRO A 4 8.58 0.77 -9.19
C PRO A 4 7.99 2.00 -8.51
N PHE A 5 7.49 1.82 -7.28
CA PHE A 5 7.02 2.91 -6.44
C PHE A 5 8.15 3.30 -5.48
N THR A 6 8.83 4.41 -5.78
CA THR A 6 9.87 4.95 -4.90
C THR A 6 9.28 6.09 -4.08
N THR A 7 9.01 5.83 -2.80
CA THR A 7 8.38 6.80 -1.90
C THR A 7 9.17 6.91 -0.61
N ARG A 8 9.37 8.15 -0.14
CA ARG A 8 9.94 8.42 1.18
C ARG A 8 8.82 8.34 2.20
N LEU A 9 8.90 7.35 3.09
CA LEU A 9 8.04 7.23 4.25
C LEU A 9 8.77 7.77 5.47
N ASP A 10 8.01 8.32 6.42
CA ASP A 10 8.53 8.55 7.75
C ASP A 10 9.08 7.21 8.32
N PRO A 11 10.26 7.18 8.95
CA PRO A 11 10.85 5.94 9.46
C PRO A 11 9.94 5.16 10.41
N SER A 12 9.14 5.86 11.23
CA SER A 12 8.21 5.21 12.16
C SER A 12 7.04 4.54 11.44
N VAL A 13 6.59 5.11 10.32
CA VAL A 13 5.54 4.55 9.47
C VAL A 13 6.05 3.33 8.70
N LEU A 14 7.30 3.39 8.22
CA LEU A 14 7.94 2.23 7.59
C LEU A 14 8.06 1.06 8.57
N ALA A 15 8.56 1.30 9.78
CA ALA A 15 8.68 0.27 10.81
C ALA A 15 7.32 -0.34 11.20
N LEU A 16 6.25 0.47 11.21
CA LEU A 16 4.90 -0.05 11.42
C LEU A 16 4.45 -0.95 10.27
N ALA A 17 4.69 -0.55 9.02
CA ALA A 17 4.34 -1.35 7.85
C ALA A 17 5.11 -2.69 7.81
N GLU A 18 6.39 -2.70 8.18
CA GLU A 18 7.21 -3.91 8.33
C GLU A 18 6.62 -4.87 9.37
N ARG A 19 6.25 -4.36 10.56
CA ARG A 19 5.61 -5.20 11.60
C ARG A 19 4.29 -5.82 11.16
N ILE A 20 3.46 -5.07 10.43
CA ILE A 20 2.19 -5.59 9.90
C ILE A 20 2.47 -6.65 8.85
N ALA A 21 3.41 -6.40 7.94
CA ALA A 21 3.81 -7.33 6.89
C ALA A 21 4.29 -8.68 7.47
N ASP A 22 5.11 -8.64 8.51
CA ASP A 22 5.58 -9.85 9.22
C ASP A 22 4.42 -10.62 9.86
N THR A 23 3.50 -9.90 10.52
CA THR A 23 2.34 -10.50 11.20
C THR A 23 1.39 -11.16 10.20
N GLU A 24 1.19 -10.55 9.04
CA GLU A 24 0.24 -11.02 8.02
C GLU A 24 0.88 -11.94 6.96
N ARG A 25 2.20 -12.18 7.03
CA ARG A 25 2.98 -12.90 6.00
C ARG A 25 2.79 -12.32 4.60
N ARG A 26 2.83 -10.99 4.50
CA ARG A 26 2.69 -10.22 3.26
C ARG A 26 3.96 -9.42 2.99
N SER A 27 4.11 -8.89 1.78
CA SER A 27 5.13 -7.87 1.52
C SER A 27 4.67 -6.51 2.08
N VAL A 28 5.64 -5.66 2.44
CA VAL A 28 5.37 -4.26 2.84
C VAL A 28 4.58 -3.52 1.75
N THR A 29 4.91 -3.75 0.48
CA THR A 29 4.16 -3.19 -0.65
C THR A 29 2.68 -3.58 -0.63
N ALA A 30 2.37 -4.86 -0.40
CA ALA A 30 0.98 -5.33 -0.35
C ALA A 30 0.21 -4.70 0.82
N VAL A 31 0.86 -4.55 1.98
CA VAL A 31 0.27 -3.85 3.14
C VAL A 31 -0.07 -2.40 2.79
N ILE A 32 0.85 -1.69 2.14
CA ILE A 32 0.62 -0.29 1.72
C ILE A 32 -0.51 -0.20 0.68
N GLU A 33 -0.54 -1.10 -0.30
CA GLU A 33 -1.62 -1.15 -1.30
C GLU A 33 -3.00 -1.34 -0.65
N ILE A 34 -3.11 -2.27 0.29
CA ILE A 34 -4.36 -2.54 1.03
C ILE A 34 -4.76 -1.32 1.85
N ALA A 35 -3.83 -0.75 2.62
CA ALA A 35 -4.09 0.42 3.44
C ALA A 35 -4.61 1.62 2.62
N LEU A 36 -4.07 1.83 1.41
CA LEU A 36 -4.54 2.87 0.49
C LEU A 36 -5.95 2.59 -0.04
N ILE A 37 -6.25 1.34 -0.42
CA ILE A 37 -7.57 0.93 -0.88
C ILE A 37 -8.60 1.16 0.24
N GLU A 38 -8.34 0.65 1.44
CA GLU A 38 -9.24 0.80 2.59
C GLU A 38 -9.41 2.27 3.04
N TYR A 39 -8.36 3.09 2.92
CA TYR A 39 -8.46 4.52 3.16
C TYR A 39 -9.38 5.20 2.13
N ALA A 40 -9.22 4.86 0.85
CA ALA A 40 -10.02 5.41 -0.23
C ALA A 40 -11.50 5.01 -0.11
N GLU A 41 -11.78 3.74 0.16
CA GLU A 41 -13.14 3.21 0.35
C GLU A 41 -13.88 3.91 1.49
N ARG A 42 -13.22 4.08 2.65
CA ARG A 42 -13.79 4.83 3.80
C ARG A 42 -14.12 6.28 3.49
N ARG A 43 -13.50 6.85 2.45
CA ARG A 43 -13.72 8.22 1.98
C ARG A 43 -14.64 8.29 0.76
N GLY A 44 -15.13 7.16 0.25
CA GLY A 44 -15.89 7.09 -1.00
C GLY A 44 -15.07 7.42 -2.25
N ILE A 45 -13.74 7.35 -2.17
CA ILE A 45 -12.83 7.60 -3.28
C ILE A 45 -12.66 6.29 -4.05
N LYS A 46 -13.03 6.28 -5.34
CA LYS A 46 -12.87 5.10 -6.20
C LYS A 46 -11.43 5.00 -6.70
N LYS A 47 -10.85 3.80 -6.64
CA LYS A 47 -9.59 3.50 -7.33
C LYS A 47 -9.82 3.65 -8.85
N PRO A 48 -8.90 4.29 -9.59
CA PRO A 48 -9.00 4.35 -11.04
C PRO A 48 -8.84 2.96 -11.66
N GLU A 49 -9.63 2.67 -12.69
CA GLU A 49 -9.41 1.53 -13.58
C GLU A 49 -8.22 1.87 -14.48
N VAL A 50 -7.14 1.09 -14.38
CA VAL A 50 -5.95 1.24 -15.23
C VAL A 50 -5.85 -0.05 -16.04
N SER A 51 -5.82 0.05 -17.37
CA SER A 51 -5.54 -1.09 -18.25
C SER A 51 -4.07 -1.48 -18.14
N ASP A 52 -3.80 -2.78 -17.97
CA ASP A 52 -2.45 -3.34 -18.00
C ASP A 52 -1.97 -3.44 -19.46
N ASP A 53 -1.70 -2.30 -20.10
CA ASP A 53 -0.95 -2.23 -21.38
C ASP A 53 0.58 -2.30 -21.15
#